data_AF-A0A5J4TY81-F1
#
_entry.id   AF-A0A5J4TY81-F1
#
_cell.length_a   1.000
_cell.length_b   1.000
_cell.length_c   1.000
_cell.angle_alpha   90.00
_cell.angle_beta   90.00
_cell.angle_gamma   90.00
#
_symmetry.space_group_name_H-M   'P 1'
#
loop_
_entity.id
_entity.type
_entity.pdbx_description
1 polymer ?
#
loop_
_entity_poly.entity_id
_entity_poly.type
_entity_poly.pdbx_seq_one_letter_code
_entity_poly.pdbx_strand_id
1 'polypeptide(L)' 'MSLNNPLAAIVPFKVGEIIKDQYTLVQQIGAKIYVAIPEALYLNGDISRHVAIKFEQTMFNRPMLSIEVIVLKALA' A
#
# COMPACT_ATOMS: atom_id res chain seq x y z
N MET A 1 5.10 -19.30 25.38
CA MET A 1 6.05 -18.45 24.65
C MET A 1 5.27 -17.67 23.61
N SER A 2 4.97 -16.39 23.85
CA SER A 2 4.32 -15.55 22.84
C SER A 2 5.40 -14.99 21.93
N LEU A 3 5.39 -15.41 20.66
CA LEU A 3 6.29 -14.89 19.64
C LEU A 3 5.88 -13.43 19.39
N ASN A 4 6.75 -12.49 19.71
CA ASN A 4 6.55 -11.06 19.46
C ASN A 4 6.42 -10.80 17.96
N ASN A 5 5.24 -11.00 17.40
CA ASN A 5 4.95 -10.52 16.05
C ASN A 5 5.06 -8.99 16.11
N PRO A 6 5.93 -8.35 15.31
CA PRO A 6 6.01 -6.90 15.29
C PRO A 6 4.61 -6.37 14.95
N LEU A 7 4.13 -5.40 15.73
CA LEU A 7 2.82 -4.77 15.52
C LEU A 7 2.74 -4.34 14.05
N ALA A 8 1.85 -4.95 13.28
CA ALA A 8 1.62 -4.54 11.90
C ALA A 8 0.90 -3.18 11.91
N ALA A 9 1.24 -2.28 10.99
CA ALA A 9 0.47 -1.06 10.79
C ALA A 9 -0.99 -1.44 10.52
N ILE A 10 -1.88 -0.96 11.37
CA ILE A 10 -3.32 -1.03 11.13
C ILE A 10 -3.66 0.21 10.31
N VAL A 11 -3.65 0.05 8.99
CA VAL A 11 -4.24 1.05 8.10
C VAL A 11 -5.75 0.79 8.09
N PRO A 12 -6.61 1.80 8.23
CA PRO A 12 -8.04 1.64 7.98
C PRO A 12 -8.20 1.19 6.52
N PHE A 13 -8.38 -0.12 6.36
CA PHE A 13 -8.46 -0.82 5.09
C PHE A 13 -9.87 -1.38 4.98
N LYS A 14 -10.63 -0.93 3.99
CA LYS A 14 -11.96 -1.46 3.71
C LYS A 14 -11.97 -2.12 2.33
N VAL A 15 -12.23 -3.42 2.30
CA VAL A 15 -12.44 -4.16 1.04
C VAL A 15 -13.57 -3.49 0.25
N GLY A 16 -13.32 -3.28 -1.05
CA GLY A 16 -14.24 -2.60 -1.96
C GLY A 16 -14.17 -1.07 -1.93
N GLU A 17 -13.35 -0.47 -1.06
CA GLU A 17 -13.11 0.98 -1.09
C GLU A 17 -12.38 1.38 -2.37
N ILE A 18 -12.79 2.50 -2.95
CA ILE A 18 -12.24 3.03 -4.20
C ILE A 18 -11.36 4.24 -3.88
N ILE A 19 -10.10 4.16 -4.30
CA ILE A 19 -9.12 5.24 -4.16
C ILE A 19 -8.95 5.91 -5.53
N LYS A 20 -9.04 7.25 -5.55
CA LYS A 20 -8.85 8.07 -6.76
C LYS A 20 -9.68 7.60 -7.96
N ASP A 21 -10.89 7.11 -7.70
CA ASP A 21 -11.87 6.63 -8.69
C ASP A 21 -11.41 5.46 -9.58
N GLN A 22 -10.21 4.92 -9.36
CA GLN A 22 -9.56 3.98 -10.28
C GLN A 22 -9.04 2.72 -9.57
N TYR A 23 -8.86 2.74 -8.26
CA TYR A 23 -8.25 1.62 -7.52
C TYR A 23 -9.22 1.07 -6.49
N THR A 24 -9.80 -0.10 -6.77
CA THR A 24 -10.68 -0.80 -5.83
C THR A 24 -9.86 -1.73 -4.94
N LEU A 25 -9.84 -1.48 -3.64
CA LEU A 25 -9.11 -2.30 -2.66
C LEU A 25 -9.71 -3.72 -2.57
N VAL A 26 -8.88 -4.75 -2.66
CA VAL A 26 -9.30 -6.16 -2.67
C VAL A 26 -9.00 -6.83 -1.34
N GLN A 27 -7.73 -6.89 -0.94
CA GLN A 27 -7.29 -7.50 0.31
C GLN A 27 -5.94 -6.94 0.76
N GLN A 28 -5.61 -7.07 2.04
CA GLN A 28 -4.26 -6.79 2.52
C GLN A 28 -3.33 -7.97 2.22
N ILE A 29 -2.24 -7.74 1.49
CA ILE A 29 -1.27 -8.78 1.11
C ILE A 29 0.06 -8.66 1.85
N GLY A 30 0.29 -7.56 2.58
CA GLY A 30 1.44 -7.41 3.46
C GLY A 30 1.29 -6.24 4.42
N ALA A 31 1.91 -6.34 5.59
CA ALA A 31 2.02 -5.22 6.52
C ALA A 31 3.26 -5.33 7.42
N LYS A 32 3.77 -4.18 7.84
CA LYS A 32 4.84 -3.97 8.83
C LYS A 32 4.47 -2.77 9.69
N ILE A 33 5.26 -2.48 10.73
CA ILE A 33 5.00 -1.45 11.76
C ILE A 33 4.54 -0.11 11.21
N TYR A 34 5.07 0.34 10.06
CA TYR A 34 4.73 1.64 9.46
C TYR A 34 4.19 1.52 8.03
N VAL A 35 3.96 0.31 7.53
CA VAL A 35 3.64 0.08 6.12
C VAL A 35 2.50 -0.92 5.99
N ALA A 36 1.54 -0.61 5.12
CA ALA A 36 0.56 -1.58 4.65
C ALA A 36 0.65 -1.71 3.12
N ILE A 37 0.48 -2.93 2.65
CA ILE A 37 0.51 -3.28 1.24
C ILE A 37 -0.77 -4.03 0.92
N PRO A 38 -1.85 -3.34 0.53
CA PRO A 38 -2.99 -3.97 -0.08
C PRO A 38 -2.82 -4.26 -1.57
N GLU A 39 -3.53 -5.27 -2.00
CA GLU A 39 -3.88 -5.51 -3.39
C GLU A 39 -5.08 -4.64 -3.77
N ALA A 40 -5.05 -4.08 -4.97
CA ALA A 40 -6.15 -3.34 -5.57
C ALA A 40 -6.36 -3.74 -7.03
N LEU A 41 -7.60 -3.64 -7.49
CA LEU A 41 -7.96 -3.71 -8.90
C LEU A 41 -7.91 -2.29 -9.48
N TYR A 42 -6.95 -2.04 -10.38
CA TYR A 42 -6.87 -0.83 -11.17
C TYR A 42 -7.80 -0.91 -12.38
N LEU A 43 -8.67 0.08 -12.54
CA LEU A 43 -9.60 0.23 -13.66
C LEU A 43 -9.40 1.60 -14.31
N ASN A 44 -9.17 1.61 -15.62
CA ASN A 44 -9.14 2.83 -16.43
C ASN A 44 -9.55 2.53 -17.88
N GLY A 45 -10.79 2.88 -18.24
CA GLY A 45 -11.40 2.46 -19.50
C GLY A 45 -11.44 0.93 -19.59
N ASP A 46 -10.91 0.38 -20.68
CA ASP A 46 -10.83 -1.07 -20.91
C ASP A 46 -9.66 -1.75 -20.17
N ILE A 47 -8.81 -0.98 -19.48
CA ILE A 47 -7.67 -1.53 -18.74
C ILE A 47 -8.14 -2.00 -17.37
N SER A 48 -7.93 -3.29 -17.08
CA SER A 48 -8.13 -3.92 -15.78
C SER A 48 -6.87 -4.65 -15.35
N ARG A 49 -6.28 -4.30 -14.20
CA ARG A 49 -5.04 -4.92 -13.69
C ARG A 49 -5.03 -5.02 -12.16
N HIS A 50 -4.54 -6.13 -11.64
CA HIS A 50 -4.20 -6.25 -10.23
C HIS A 50 -2.89 -5.50 -9.94
N VAL A 51 -2.89 -4.69 -8.90
CA VAL A 51 -1.72 -3.90 -8.47
C VAL A 51 -1.55 -3.99 -6.95
N ALA A 52 -0.31 -3.88 -6.48
CA ALA A 52 -0.02 -3.65 -5.08
C ALA A 52 0.10 -2.14 -4.81
N ILE A 53 -0.59 -1.64 -3.79
CA ILE A 53 -0.48 -0.25 -3.34
C ILE A 53 0.31 -0.24 -2.04
N LYS A 54 1.31 0.62 -1.91
CA LYS A 54 2.09 0.77 -0.67
C LYS A 54 1.68 2.04 0.06
N PHE A 55 1.18 1.87 1.28
CA PHE A 55 0.91 2.98 2.21
C PHE A 55 1.99 3.03 3.27
N GLU A 56 2.48 4.23 3.57
CA GLU A 56 3.37 4.50 4.69
C GLU A 56 2.62 5.37 5.70
N GLN A 57 2.69 5.00 6.98
CA GLN A 57 2.13 5.82 8.05
C GLN A 57 2.97 7.11 8.17
N THR A 58 2.33 8.27 8.04
CA THR A 58 2.96 9.60 8.15
C THR A 58 3.36 9.89 9.59
N MET A 59 4.43 9.25 10.06
CA MET A 59 5.01 9.42 11.41
C MET A 59 6.36 10.13 11.36
N PHE A 60 6.99 10.25 10.19
CA PHE A 60 8.36 10.72 10.06
C PHE A 60 8.39 12.12 9.43
N ASN A 61 9.24 12.99 9.99
CA ASN A 61 9.62 14.28 9.38
C ASN A 61 10.38 14.12 8.04
N ARG A 62 10.56 12.88 7.56
CA ARG A 62 11.16 12.52 6.28
C ARG A 62 10.34 11.40 5.62
N PRO A 63 9.64 11.66 4.51
CA PRO A 63 8.83 10.62 3.84
C PRO A 63 9.73 9.63 3.08
N MET A 64 9.86 8.39 3.58
CA MET A 64 10.70 7.36 2.94
C MET A 64 10.07 6.85 1.64
N LEU A 65 8.75 6.78 1.56
CA LEU A 65 8.02 6.36 0.37
C LEU A 65 8.36 7.23 -0.86
N SER A 66 8.60 8.54 -0.65
CA SER A 66 8.99 9.45 -1.74
C SER A 66 10.36 9.13 -2.31
N ILE A 67 11.33 8.77 -1.46
CA ILE A 67 12.68 8.36 -1.86
C ILE A 67 12.60 7.05 -2.65
N GLU A 68 11.81 6.09 -2.17
CA GLU A 68 11.60 4.83 -2.87
C GLU A 68 11.02 5.05 -4.27
N VAL A 69 10.03 5.94 -4.41
CA VAL A 69 9.48 6.30 -5.73
C VAL A 69 10.55 6.93 -6.63
N ILE A 70 11.40 7.82 -6.12
CA ILE A 70 12.47 8.45 -6.90
C ILE A 70 13.47 7.40 -7.40
N VAL A 71 13.94 6.52 -6.51
CA VAL A 71 14.91 5.48 -6.84
C VAL A 71 14.31 4.47 -7.84
N LEU A 72 13.08 3.99 -7.60
CA LEU A 72 12.43 3.03 -8.50
C LEU A 72 12.20 3.61 -9.90
N LYS A 73 11.88 4.90 -10.01
CA LYS A 73 11.76 5.59 -11.31
C LYS A 73 13.10 5.70 -12.04
N ALA A 74 14.22 5.83 -11.32
CA ALA A 74 15.54 5.91 -11.91
C ALA A 74 16.07 4.54 -12.41
N LEU A 75 15.46 3.44 -11.96
CA LEU A 75 15.80 2.07 -12.37
C LEU A 75 14.98 1.57 -13.58
N ALA A 76 13.97 2.33 -14.01
CA ALA A 76 13.03 1.98 -15.07
C ALA A 76 13.47 2.52 -16.44
#